data_AF-A0A6I2ZMA5-F1
#
_entry.id   AF-A0A6I2ZMA5-F1
#
_cell.length_a   1.000
_cell.length_b   1.000
_cell.length_c   1.000
_cell.angle_alpha   90.00
_cell.angle_beta   90.00
_cell.angle_gamma   90.00
#
_symmetry.space_group_name_H-M   'P 1'
#
loop_
_entity.id
_entity.type
_entity.pdbx_description
1 polymer ?
#
loop_
_entity_poly.entity_id
_entity_poly.type
_entity_poly.pdbx_seq_one_letter_code
_entity_poly.pdbx_strand_id
1 'polypeptide(L)'
;MTTEPSTKENQLVVIAPVVRPKRAAQRASEETLPAPEVDAAEPTQDQAEAGPRLADRLALLLVTPETRGPRIRLGVFWFFLVLAAATSGRVWTAAVWAVVSAAAGYQIVAAWQRDQAEHAVPEDPQDARHRLSSGGLFRLVAAAGAALMPIAAAYSTGLAGAALIVLPLLAILAHLVFGLQPSTAAPTVIGIVLPALAAISVVLAVRAGLWAGLFLVLAVSLYDAGSFLLGADASSRWEGPVAGMLGVLGVTFTIATFHPPPFSNASAWIAGVAICLACPLGQWLGSSFLPAADSRAPALRRIDAYLLAAPVFLGCVWLLPG
;
A
#
# COMPACT_ATOMS: atom_id res chain seq x y z
N MET A 1 44.67 -60.67 -7.50
CA MET A 1 44.99 -59.24 -7.33
C MET A 1 44.22 -58.50 -8.43
N THR A 2 42.91 -58.23 -8.32
CA THR A 2 42.27 -57.12 -7.56
C THR A 2 43.09 -55.83 -7.70
N THR A 3 42.64 -54.81 -8.42
CA THR A 3 41.59 -53.88 -7.95
C THR A 3 40.84 -53.13 -9.08
N GLU A 4 39.60 -52.76 -8.74
CA GLU A 4 38.53 -52.11 -9.51
C GLU A 4 38.76 -50.62 -9.91
N PRO A 5 37.97 -50.09 -10.87
CA PRO A 5 37.89 -48.65 -11.15
C PRO A 5 36.85 -47.94 -10.24
N SER A 6 37.23 -46.82 -9.64
CA SER A 6 36.36 -45.99 -8.79
C SER A 6 35.65 -44.90 -9.61
N THR A 7 34.35 -45.07 -9.76
CA THR A 7 33.37 -44.09 -10.24
C THR A 7 33.08 -43.07 -9.13
N LYS A 8 33.24 -41.76 -9.40
CA LYS A 8 32.77 -40.70 -8.50
C LYS A 8 31.39 -40.21 -8.96
N GLU A 9 30.40 -40.56 -8.15
CA GLU A 9 28.98 -40.32 -8.37
C GLU A 9 28.52 -39.03 -7.65
N ASN A 10 27.59 -38.32 -8.30
CA ASN A 10 26.87 -37.15 -7.84
C ASN A 10 26.27 -37.33 -6.43
N GLN A 11 26.53 -36.40 -5.51
CA GLN A 11 25.69 -36.21 -4.33
C GLN A 11 24.68 -35.09 -4.58
N LEU A 12 23.44 -35.49 -4.87
CA LEU A 12 22.25 -34.68 -4.65
C LEU A 12 22.01 -34.57 -3.14
N VAL A 13 21.97 -33.35 -2.62
CA VAL A 13 21.50 -33.06 -1.26
C VAL A 13 19.97 -33.02 -1.27
N VAL A 14 19.34 -34.09 -0.79
CA VAL A 14 17.90 -34.16 -0.52
C VAL A 14 17.67 -33.53 0.85
N ILE A 15 17.01 -32.38 0.90
CA ILE A 15 16.59 -31.72 2.14
C ILE A 15 15.26 -32.34 2.58
N ALA A 16 15.28 -33.14 3.64
CA ALA A 16 14.08 -33.67 4.30
C ALA A 16 13.39 -32.60 5.18
N PRO A 17 12.05 -32.62 5.34
CA PRO A 17 11.34 -31.64 6.15
C PRO A 17 11.49 -31.91 7.66
N VAL A 18 11.82 -30.86 8.41
CA VAL A 18 11.95 -30.87 9.88
C VAL A 18 10.56 -30.85 10.52
N VAL A 19 10.17 -31.96 11.13
CA VAL A 19 8.99 -32.08 12.02
C VAL A 19 9.38 -31.60 13.42
N ARG A 20 8.72 -30.57 13.94
CA ARG A 20 8.89 -30.11 15.34
C ARG A 20 8.13 -31.01 16.32
N PRO A 21 8.74 -31.54 17.38
CA PRO A 21 8.01 -32.28 18.41
C PRO A 21 7.35 -31.35 19.44
N LYS A 22 6.12 -31.73 19.84
CA LYS A 22 5.32 -31.16 20.93
C LYS A 22 6.08 -31.23 22.26
N ARG A 23 6.34 -30.09 22.89
CA ARG A 23 6.66 -29.99 24.32
C ARG A 23 5.37 -30.13 25.13
N ALA A 24 5.05 -31.35 25.52
CA ALA A 24 4.18 -31.66 26.63
C ALA A 24 4.84 -32.77 27.44
N ALA A 25 4.74 -32.69 28.76
CA ALA A 25 5.36 -33.57 29.76
C ALA A 25 6.81 -33.22 30.16
N GLN A 26 6.92 -32.28 31.11
CA GLN A 26 7.83 -32.38 32.26
C GLN A 26 7.69 -31.12 33.13
N ARG A 27 6.85 -31.22 34.16
CA ARG A 27 6.91 -30.49 35.44
C ARG A 27 5.75 -31.02 36.29
N ALA A 28 5.97 -32.21 36.84
CA ALA A 28 5.30 -32.67 38.04
C ALA A 28 6.35 -32.72 39.14
N SER A 29 5.91 -32.49 40.38
CA SER A 29 6.65 -32.51 41.66
C SER A 29 7.10 -31.16 42.21
N GLU A 30 6.14 -30.40 42.76
CA GLU A 30 6.33 -29.62 43.99
C GLU A 30 4.97 -29.53 44.75
N GLU A 31 4.88 -30.25 45.88
CA GLU A 31 3.91 -30.10 46.99
C GLU A 31 4.10 -28.73 47.68
N THR A 32 3.18 -28.00 48.34
CA THR A 32 1.76 -28.11 48.75
C THR A 32 1.35 -26.74 49.32
N LEU A 33 0.11 -26.28 49.10
CA LEU A 33 -0.77 -25.54 50.04
C LEU A 33 -2.11 -25.25 49.33
N PRO A 34 -3.29 -25.51 49.94
CA PRO A 34 -4.57 -25.31 49.28
C PRO A 34 -4.91 -23.81 49.22
N ALA A 35 -4.92 -23.26 48.01
CA ALA A 35 -5.48 -21.94 47.74
C ALA A 35 -7.01 -21.99 47.84
N PRO A 36 -7.68 -20.90 48.29
CA PRO A 36 -9.13 -20.85 48.38
C PRO A 36 -9.76 -21.11 47.01
N GLU A 37 -10.80 -21.93 47.01
CA GLU A 37 -11.65 -22.27 45.87
C GLU A 37 -12.25 -20.98 45.30
N VAL A 38 -11.55 -20.38 44.35
CA VAL A 38 -12.13 -19.37 43.46
C VAL A 38 -12.94 -20.17 42.46
N ASP A 39 -14.26 -20.12 42.61
CA ASP A 39 -15.22 -20.57 41.60
C ASP A 39 -14.72 -20.10 40.24
N ALA A 40 -14.24 -21.05 39.44
CA ALA A 40 -13.92 -20.82 38.05
C ALA A 40 -15.27 -20.63 37.35
N ALA A 41 -15.75 -19.38 37.34
CA ALA A 41 -16.90 -18.98 36.56
C ALA A 41 -16.66 -19.47 35.13
N GLU A 42 -17.50 -20.41 34.68
CA GLU A 42 -17.51 -20.85 33.29
C GLU A 42 -17.59 -19.61 32.39
N PRO A 43 -16.74 -19.49 31.35
CA PRO A 43 -16.85 -18.39 30.42
C PRO A 43 -18.25 -18.48 29.79
N THR A 44 -19.10 -17.51 30.13
CA THR A 44 -20.47 -17.41 29.63
C THR A 44 -20.40 -17.42 28.10
N GLN A 45 -21.23 -18.24 27.44
CA GLN A 45 -21.28 -18.42 25.98
C GLN A 45 -21.32 -17.08 25.20
N ASP A 46 -21.78 -15.99 25.82
CA ASP A 46 -21.73 -14.62 25.26
C ASP A 46 -20.30 -14.10 24.95
N GLN A 47 -19.26 -14.61 25.60
CA GLN A 47 -17.86 -14.20 25.30
C GLN A 47 -17.26 -14.95 24.11
N ALA A 48 -17.84 -16.08 23.70
CA ALA A 48 -17.36 -16.87 22.56
C ALA A 48 -17.84 -16.34 21.20
N GLU A 49 -18.86 -15.46 21.18
CA GLU A 49 -19.43 -14.88 19.96
C GLU A 49 -19.12 -13.39 19.77
N ALA A 50 -18.25 -12.80 20.60
CA ALA A 50 -17.75 -11.45 20.36
C ALA A 50 -16.79 -11.47 19.17
N GLY A 51 -17.34 -11.34 17.95
CA GLY A 51 -16.56 -11.18 16.74
C GLY A 51 -15.46 -10.11 16.90
N PRO A 52 -14.32 -10.25 16.20
CA PRO A 52 -13.17 -9.38 16.42
C PRO A 52 -13.56 -7.91 16.29
N ARG A 53 -13.13 -7.08 17.26
CA ARG A 53 -13.49 -5.66 17.32
C ARG A 53 -13.05 -4.97 16.03
N LEU A 54 -13.76 -3.92 15.61
CA LEU A 54 -13.41 -3.15 14.41
C LEU A 54 -11.96 -2.66 14.44
N ALA A 55 -11.46 -2.28 15.62
CA ALA A 55 -10.06 -1.92 15.83
C ALA A 55 -9.09 -3.08 15.50
N ASP A 56 -9.43 -4.32 15.83
CA ASP A 56 -8.61 -5.50 15.54
C ASP A 56 -8.62 -5.82 14.03
N ARG A 57 -9.76 -5.64 13.36
CA ARG A 57 -9.87 -5.79 11.90
C ARG A 57 -9.05 -4.73 11.16
N LEU A 58 -9.10 -3.48 11.61
CA LEU A 58 -8.28 -2.40 11.03
C LEU A 58 -6.80 -2.58 11.33
N ALA A 59 -6.47 -3.08 12.52
CA ALA A 59 -5.13 -3.46 12.90
C ALA A 59 -4.53 -4.52 11.97
N LEU A 60 -5.33 -5.46 11.44
CA LEU A 60 -4.88 -6.45 10.45
C LEU A 60 -4.52 -5.83 9.08
N LEU A 61 -5.06 -4.65 8.75
CA LEU A 61 -4.74 -3.93 7.52
C LEU A 61 -3.46 -3.08 7.64
N LEU A 62 -2.99 -2.84 8.87
CA LEU A 62 -1.74 -2.15 9.16
C LEU A 62 -0.56 -3.12 9.00
N VAL A 63 0.24 -2.89 7.95
CA VAL A 63 1.48 -3.64 7.72
C VAL A 63 2.52 -3.16 8.72
N THR A 64 3.11 -4.08 9.50
CA THR A 64 4.19 -3.74 10.43
C THR A 64 5.43 -3.30 9.66
N PRO A 65 5.99 -2.11 9.93
CA PRO A 65 7.21 -1.65 9.29
C PRO A 65 8.38 -2.57 9.63
N GLU A 66 9.07 -3.11 8.63
CA GLU A 66 10.35 -3.78 8.84
C GLU A 66 11.46 -2.73 9.03
N THR A 67 12.14 -2.77 10.17
CA THR A 67 13.03 -1.70 10.66
C THR A 67 14.49 -1.84 10.24
N ARG A 68 14.85 -2.94 9.55
CA ARG A 68 16.24 -3.21 9.16
C ARG A 68 16.42 -3.19 7.64
N GLY A 69 17.49 -2.52 7.18
CA GLY A 69 18.06 -2.73 5.85
C GLY A 69 17.80 -1.64 4.78
N PRO A 70 17.85 -2.00 3.47
CA PRO A 70 17.80 -1.08 2.32
C PRO A 70 16.54 -0.20 2.24
N ARG A 71 15.45 -0.57 2.94
CA ARG A 71 14.15 0.10 2.86
C ARG A 71 14.14 1.50 3.46
N ILE A 72 15.00 1.78 4.46
CA ILE A 72 15.16 3.12 5.06
C ILE A 72 15.79 4.07 4.03
N ARG A 73 16.89 3.63 3.40
CA ARG A 73 17.59 4.42 2.37
C ARG A 73 16.66 4.74 1.19
N LEU A 74 15.84 3.77 0.80
CA LEU A 74 14.82 3.96 -0.23
C LEU A 74 13.75 4.98 0.19
N GLY A 75 13.33 5.00 1.46
CA GLY A 75 12.37 5.99 1.97
C GLY A 75 12.94 7.41 1.96
N VAL A 76 14.18 7.58 2.42
CA VAL A 76 14.88 8.87 2.38
C VAL A 76 15.08 9.34 0.94
N PHE A 77 15.50 8.44 0.04
CA PHE A 77 15.61 8.74 -1.38
C PHE A 77 14.27 9.14 -1.99
N TRP A 78 13.19 8.42 -1.66
CA TRP A 78 11.84 8.71 -2.12
C TRP A 78 11.39 10.12 -1.70
N PHE A 79 11.62 10.49 -0.43
CA PHE A 79 11.33 11.83 0.06
C PHE A 79 12.02 12.91 -0.78
N PHE A 80 13.34 12.82 -0.95
CA PHE A 80 14.09 13.80 -1.74
C PHE A 80 13.68 13.81 -3.21
N LEU A 81 13.36 12.65 -3.79
CA LEU A 81 12.91 12.54 -5.17
C LEU A 81 11.57 13.25 -5.38
N VAL A 82 10.56 12.99 -4.53
CA VAL A 82 9.23 13.60 -4.64
C VAL A 82 9.30 15.10 -4.33
N LEU A 83 10.10 15.50 -3.34
CA LEU A 83 10.31 16.91 -3.00
C LEU A 83 10.99 17.66 -4.17
N ALA A 84 12.07 17.10 -4.73
CA ALA A 84 12.76 17.69 -5.87
C ALA A 84 11.87 17.76 -7.12
N ALA A 85 11.03 16.75 -7.35
CA ALA A 85 10.06 16.76 -8.43
C ALA A 85 9.02 17.89 -8.25
N ALA A 86 8.47 18.03 -7.03
CA ALA A 86 7.51 19.08 -6.71
C ALA A 86 8.10 20.49 -6.86
N THR A 87 9.34 20.71 -6.41
CA THR A 87 10.04 22.00 -6.56
C THR A 87 10.43 22.30 -8.00
N SER A 88 10.76 21.28 -8.79
CA SER A 88 11.09 21.42 -10.22
C SER A 88 9.85 21.65 -11.09
N GLY A 89 8.66 21.55 -10.50
CA GLY A 89 7.38 21.89 -11.13
C GLY A 89 6.64 20.70 -11.75
N ARG A 90 5.46 21.00 -12.30
CA ARG A 90 4.45 20.01 -12.68
C ARG A 90 4.93 18.90 -13.63
N VAL A 91 5.87 19.19 -14.53
CA VAL A 91 6.38 18.22 -15.51
C VAL A 91 7.19 17.12 -14.83
N TRP A 92 8.08 17.51 -13.92
CA TRP A 92 8.90 16.56 -13.15
C TRP A 92 8.06 15.79 -12.14
N THR A 93 7.10 16.46 -11.49
CA THR A 93 6.08 15.78 -10.67
C THR A 93 5.36 14.72 -11.51
N ALA A 94 4.83 15.07 -12.68
CA ALA A 94 4.12 14.13 -13.52
C ALA A 94 4.99 12.95 -13.97
N ALA A 95 6.27 13.18 -14.29
CA ALA A 95 7.19 12.11 -14.67
C ALA A 95 7.43 11.12 -13.52
N VAL A 96 7.78 11.60 -12.32
CA VAL A 96 8.01 10.74 -11.15
C VAL A 96 6.73 9.99 -10.76
N TRP A 97 5.60 10.68 -10.75
CA TRP A 97 4.31 10.09 -10.38
C TRP A 97 3.79 9.11 -11.44
N ALA A 98 4.08 9.32 -12.73
CA ALA A 98 3.80 8.34 -13.78
C ALA A 98 4.58 7.04 -13.57
N VAL A 99 5.88 7.12 -13.23
CA VAL A 99 6.72 5.93 -13.01
C VAL A 99 6.25 5.12 -11.81
N VAL A 100 5.97 5.76 -10.67
CA VAL A 100 5.51 5.04 -9.47
C VAL A 100 4.11 4.47 -9.67
N SER A 101 3.19 5.18 -10.34
CA SER A 101 1.85 4.67 -10.61
C SER A 101 1.87 3.53 -11.62
N ALA A 102 2.75 3.57 -12.62
CA ALA A 102 2.99 2.43 -13.51
C ALA A 102 3.45 1.20 -12.73
N ALA A 103 4.45 1.37 -11.85
CA ALA A 103 4.98 0.30 -11.03
C ALA A 103 3.93 -0.26 -10.05
N ALA A 104 3.13 0.60 -9.44
CA ALA A 104 2.04 0.21 -8.53
C ALA A 104 0.94 -0.55 -9.28
N GLY A 105 0.49 -0.06 -10.44
CA GLY A 105 -0.51 -0.73 -11.28
C GLY A 105 -0.04 -2.11 -11.76
N TYR A 106 1.22 -2.21 -12.20
CA TYR A 106 1.85 -3.48 -12.53
C TYR A 106 1.82 -4.46 -11.34
N GLN A 107 2.19 -3.98 -10.14
CA GLN A 107 2.31 -4.81 -8.94
C GLN A 107 0.96 -5.27 -8.40
N ILE A 108 -0.08 -4.44 -8.47
CA ILE A 108 -1.45 -4.81 -8.08
C ILE A 108 -1.92 -5.99 -8.92
N VAL A 109 -1.85 -5.87 -10.25
CA VAL A 109 -2.26 -6.96 -11.16
C VAL A 109 -1.40 -8.20 -10.96
N ALA A 110 -0.09 -8.04 -10.78
CA ALA A 110 0.81 -9.15 -10.51
C ALA A 110 0.49 -9.87 -9.18
N ALA A 111 0.07 -9.16 -8.14
CA ALA A 111 -0.31 -9.75 -6.86
C ALA A 111 -1.57 -10.61 -7.03
N TRP A 112 -2.62 -10.07 -7.65
CA TRP A 112 -3.85 -10.81 -7.94
C TRP A 112 -3.63 -12.03 -8.84
N GLN A 113 -2.78 -11.93 -9.85
CA GLN A 113 -2.47 -13.07 -10.72
C GLN A 113 -1.70 -14.18 -10.00
N ARG A 114 -0.81 -13.84 -9.05
CA ARG A 114 -0.12 -14.85 -8.22
C ARG A 114 -1.10 -15.56 -7.30
N ASP A 115 -1.95 -14.80 -6.62
CA ASP A 115 -2.98 -15.34 -5.74
C ASP A 115 -3.94 -16.27 -6.50
N GLN A 116 -4.38 -15.88 -7.69
CA GLN A 116 -5.21 -16.73 -8.56
C GLN A 116 -4.48 -17.99 -9.02
N ALA A 117 -3.17 -17.92 -9.28
CA ALA A 117 -2.39 -19.08 -9.67
C ALA A 117 -2.17 -20.08 -8.52
N GLU A 118 -2.11 -19.59 -7.27
CA GLU A 118 -1.98 -20.43 -6.08
C GLU A 118 -3.28 -21.15 -5.74
N HIS A 119 -4.44 -20.53 -5.98
CA HIS A 119 -5.76 -21.10 -5.69
C HIS A 119 -6.40 -21.85 -6.87
N ALA A 120 -5.82 -21.75 -8.07
CA ALA A 120 -6.31 -22.50 -9.23
C ALA A 120 -5.92 -23.98 -9.12
N VAL A 121 -6.92 -24.87 -9.09
CA VAL A 121 -6.71 -26.30 -9.37
C VAL A 121 -6.52 -26.44 -10.88
N PRO A 122 -5.34 -26.86 -11.38
CA PRO A 122 -5.14 -26.98 -12.82
C PRO A 122 -5.93 -28.20 -13.33
N GLU A 123 -7.00 -27.97 -14.09
CA GLU A 123 -7.69 -29.05 -14.81
C GLU A 123 -6.87 -29.51 -16.04
N ASP A 124 -6.10 -28.61 -16.68
CA ASP A 124 -5.26 -28.91 -17.85
C ASP A 124 -3.91 -28.13 -17.82
N PRO A 125 -2.75 -28.80 -18.01
CA PRO A 125 -1.44 -28.16 -18.13
C PRO A 125 -1.28 -27.13 -19.27
N GLN A 126 -2.10 -27.22 -20.33
CA GLN A 126 -2.08 -26.22 -21.42
C GLN A 126 -2.74 -24.91 -21.00
N ASP A 127 -3.79 -25.01 -20.19
CA ASP A 127 -4.57 -23.87 -19.70
C ASP A 127 -3.76 -23.03 -18.70
N ALA A 128 -2.94 -23.68 -17.88
CA ALA A 128 -1.97 -23.02 -17.00
C ALA A 128 -0.93 -22.18 -17.78
N ARG A 129 -0.41 -22.70 -18.90
CA ARG A 129 0.57 -21.98 -19.75
C ARG A 129 -0.04 -20.76 -20.44
N HIS A 130 -1.28 -20.87 -20.90
CA HIS A 130 -1.98 -19.76 -21.58
C HIS A 130 -2.37 -18.63 -20.62
N ARG A 131 -2.66 -18.93 -19.35
CA ARG A 131 -2.90 -17.93 -18.28
C ARG A 131 -1.61 -17.18 -17.90
N LEU A 132 -0.47 -17.89 -17.88
CA LEU A 132 0.84 -17.30 -17.61
C LEU A 132 1.31 -16.37 -18.74
N SER A 133 1.05 -16.71 -20.00
CA SER A 133 1.46 -15.89 -21.15
C SER A 133 0.58 -14.65 -21.34
N SER A 134 -0.73 -14.74 -21.09
CA SER A 134 -1.65 -13.59 -21.18
C SER A 134 -1.55 -12.65 -19.98
N GLY A 135 -1.12 -13.16 -18.81
CA GLY A 135 -0.98 -12.38 -17.59
C GLY A 135 -0.05 -11.17 -17.71
N GLY A 136 0.99 -11.25 -18.54
CA GLY A 136 1.93 -10.15 -18.78
C GLY A 136 1.28 -8.92 -19.43
N LEU A 137 0.35 -9.13 -20.36
CA LEU A 137 -0.32 -8.04 -21.08
C LEU A 137 -1.14 -7.16 -20.13
N PHE A 138 -1.94 -7.77 -19.25
CA PHE A 138 -2.79 -7.02 -18.32
C PHE A 138 -1.99 -6.18 -17.33
N ARG A 139 -0.81 -6.65 -16.90
CA ARG A 139 0.08 -5.85 -16.05
C ARG A 139 0.62 -4.63 -16.79
N LEU A 140 0.96 -4.78 -18.07
CA LEU A 140 1.43 -3.67 -18.91
C LEU A 140 0.30 -2.68 -19.22
N VAL A 141 -0.92 -3.17 -19.47
CA VAL A 141 -2.11 -2.33 -19.65
C VAL A 141 -2.39 -1.51 -18.39
N ALA A 142 -2.35 -2.14 -17.21
CA ALA A 142 -2.52 -1.44 -15.94
C ALA A 142 -1.42 -0.40 -15.69
N ALA A 143 -0.15 -0.78 -15.95
CA ALA A 143 0.98 0.13 -15.81
C ALA A 143 0.87 1.34 -16.74
N ALA A 144 0.58 1.11 -18.03
CA ALA A 144 0.44 2.16 -19.02
C ALA A 144 -0.77 3.07 -18.71
N GLY A 145 -1.92 2.47 -18.36
CA GLY A 145 -3.12 3.20 -17.97
C GLY A 145 -2.86 4.11 -16.77
N ALA A 146 -2.20 3.59 -15.74
CA ALA A 146 -1.85 4.35 -14.54
C ALA A 146 -0.80 5.44 -14.79
N ALA A 147 0.14 5.23 -15.71
CA ALA A 147 1.19 6.19 -16.05
C ALA A 147 0.68 7.39 -16.87
N LEU A 148 -0.27 7.15 -17.78
CA LEU A 148 -0.76 8.18 -18.71
C LEU A 148 -1.56 9.28 -18.00
N MET A 149 -2.25 8.97 -16.91
CA MET A 149 -3.12 9.93 -16.22
C MET A 149 -2.38 11.09 -15.51
N PRO A 150 -1.30 10.88 -14.73
CA PRO A 150 -0.52 12.01 -14.20
C PRO A 150 0.14 12.85 -15.32
N ILE A 151 0.50 12.24 -16.45
CA ILE A 151 0.97 12.98 -17.63
C ILE A 151 -0.15 13.88 -18.16
N ALA A 152 -1.37 13.34 -18.34
CA ALA A 152 -2.54 14.12 -18.72
C ALA A 152 -2.83 15.28 -17.75
N ALA A 153 -2.69 15.04 -16.44
CA ALA A 153 -2.85 16.05 -15.39
C ALA A 153 -1.84 17.19 -15.45
N ALA A 154 -0.65 16.96 -16.02
CA ALA A 154 0.34 18.01 -16.23
C ALA A 154 -0.15 19.06 -17.24
N TYR A 155 -0.96 18.65 -18.22
CA TYR A 155 -1.50 19.52 -19.27
C TYR A 155 -2.83 20.15 -18.87
N SER A 156 -3.81 19.38 -18.38
CA SER A 156 -5.16 19.89 -18.10
C SER A 156 -5.90 19.07 -17.05
N THR A 157 -6.72 19.74 -16.22
CA THR A 157 -7.67 19.06 -15.32
C THR A 157 -8.68 18.24 -16.11
N GLY A 158 -9.19 18.78 -17.21
CA GLY A 158 -10.19 18.12 -18.04
C GLY A 158 -9.64 16.87 -18.72
N LEU A 159 -8.38 16.91 -19.18
CA LEU A 159 -7.72 15.75 -19.76
C LEU A 159 -7.46 14.66 -18.72
N ALA A 160 -7.06 15.04 -17.50
CA ALA A 160 -6.91 14.10 -16.39
C ALA A 160 -8.23 13.41 -16.02
N GLY A 161 -9.31 14.20 -15.88
CA GLY A 161 -10.65 13.68 -15.59
C GLY A 161 -11.16 12.75 -16.70
N ALA A 162 -10.97 13.14 -17.97
CA ALA A 162 -11.32 12.31 -19.10
C ALA A 162 -10.52 11.00 -19.12
N ALA A 163 -9.20 11.05 -18.89
CA ALA A 163 -8.35 9.85 -18.83
C ALA A 163 -8.75 8.91 -17.69
N LEU A 164 -9.08 9.45 -16.51
CA LEU A 164 -9.52 8.69 -15.34
C LEU A 164 -10.83 7.91 -15.59
N ILE A 165 -11.69 8.40 -16.49
CA ILE A 165 -12.93 7.73 -16.87
C ILE A 165 -12.71 6.79 -18.07
N VAL A 166 -12.07 7.29 -19.13
CA VAL A 166 -11.96 6.59 -20.42
C VAL A 166 -11.04 5.37 -20.33
N LEU A 167 -9.87 5.44 -19.69
CA LEU A 167 -8.94 4.31 -19.68
C LEU A 167 -9.48 3.08 -18.93
N PRO A 168 -10.10 3.22 -17.73
CA PRO A 168 -10.76 2.09 -17.09
C PRO A 168 -11.93 1.54 -17.90
N LEU A 169 -12.75 2.39 -18.53
CA LEU A 169 -13.86 1.95 -19.38
C LEU A 169 -13.36 1.18 -20.61
N LEU A 170 -12.28 1.64 -21.25
CA LEU A 170 -11.64 0.93 -22.35
C LEU A 170 -11.09 -0.42 -21.89
N ALA A 171 -10.50 -0.49 -20.69
CA ALA A 171 -10.06 -1.75 -20.12
C ALA A 171 -11.24 -2.71 -19.89
N ILE A 172 -12.35 -2.25 -19.31
CA ILE A 172 -13.57 -3.05 -19.12
C ILE A 172 -14.12 -3.51 -20.48
N LEU A 173 -14.26 -2.59 -21.44
CA LEU A 173 -14.78 -2.90 -22.78
C LEU A 173 -13.91 -3.93 -23.49
N ALA A 174 -12.58 -3.83 -23.40
CA ALA A 174 -11.67 -4.83 -23.95
C ALA A 174 -11.92 -6.21 -23.32
N HIS A 175 -12.10 -6.28 -21.99
CA HIS A 175 -12.41 -7.56 -21.35
C HIS A 175 -13.76 -8.14 -21.80
N LEU A 176 -14.77 -7.30 -22.01
CA LEU A 176 -16.07 -7.72 -22.52
C LEU A 176 -15.99 -8.21 -23.97
N VAL A 177 -15.30 -7.48 -24.85
CA VAL A 177 -15.17 -7.81 -26.28
C VAL A 177 -14.37 -9.09 -26.50
N PHE A 178 -13.31 -9.31 -25.69
CA PHE A 178 -12.49 -10.51 -25.77
C PHE A 178 -13.00 -11.69 -24.92
N GLY A 179 -14.16 -11.56 -24.27
CA GLY A 179 -14.76 -12.63 -23.46
C GLY A 179 -13.90 -13.06 -22.27
N LEU A 180 -13.13 -12.14 -21.68
CA LEU A 180 -12.22 -12.42 -20.58
C LEU A 180 -12.97 -12.55 -19.25
N GLN A 181 -12.47 -13.42 -18.37
CA GLN A 181 -13.11 -13.66 -17.07
C GLN A 181 -13.09 -12.40 -16.18
N PRO A 182 -14.18 -12.11 -15.44
CA PRO A 182 -14.26 -10.94 -14.54
C PRO A 182 -13.13 -10.88 -13.50
N SER A 183 -12.62 -12.04 -13.08
CA SER A 183 -11.47 -12.19 -12.17
C SER A 183 -10.19 -11.53 -12.68
N THR A 184 -10.05 -11.32 -14.00
CA THR A 184 -8.90 -10.65 -14.62
C THR A 184 -9.15 -9.16 -14.88
N ALA A 185 -10.41 -8.77 -15.09
CA ALA A 185 -10.81 -7.40 -15.36
C ALA A 185 -10.69 -6.51 -14.11
N ALA A 186 -11.20 -6.98 -12.97
CA ALA A 186 -11.22 -6.18 -11.74
C ALA A 186 -9.82 -5.77 -11.26
N PRO A 187 -8.81 -6.67 -11.15
CA PRO A 187 -7.46 -6.27 -10.79
C PRO A 187 -6.83 -5.28 -11.77
N THR A 188 -7.12 -5.42 -13.07
CA THR A 188 -6.62 -4.49 -14.10
C THR A 188 -7.19 -3.10 -13.90
N VAL A 189 -8.51 -2.98 -13.68
CA VAL A 189 -9.17 -1.70 -13.42
C VAL A 189 -8.67 -1.07 -12.11
N ILE A 190 -8.56 -1.85 -11.04
CA ILE A 190 -8.02 -1.39 -9.75
C ILE A 190 -6.57 -0.89 -9.93
N GLY A 191 -5.75 -1.65 -10.65
CA GLY A 191 -4.36 -1.31 -10.96
C GLY A 191 -4.21 -0.04 -11.81
N ILE A 192 -5.21 0.29 -12.64
CA ILE A 192 -5.26 1.55 -13.39
C ILE A 192 -5.68 2.71 -12.46
N VAL A 193 -6.84 2.57 -11.81
CA VAL A 193 -7.54 3.69 -11.15
C VAL A 193 -6.85 4.10 -9.86
N LEU A 194 -6.54 3.13 -8.99
CA LEU A 194 -6.15 3.42 -7.61
C LEU A 194 -4.82 4.19 -7.55
N PRO A 195 -3.71 3.74 -8.19
CA PRO A 195 -2.47 4.51 -8.22
C PRO A 195 -2.59 5.83 -8.99
N ALA A 196 -3.42 5.86 -10.04
CA ALA A 196 -3.58 7.06 -10.85
C ALA A 196 -4.31 8.18 -10.09
N LEU A 197 -5.31 7.85 -9.27
CA LEU A 197 -6.05 8.83 -8.48
C LEU A 197 -5.11 9.61 -7.55
N ALA A 198 -4.21 8.92 -6.85
CA ALA A 198 -3.18 9.57 -6.04
C ALA A 198 -2.27 10.46 -6.90
N ALA A 199 -1.73 9.91 -7.98
CA ALA A 199 -0.76 10.60 -8.83
C ALA A 199 -1.32 11.84 -9.53
N ILE A 200 -2.53 11.75 -10.11
CA ILE A 200 -3.26 12.88 -10.68
C ILE A 200 -3.41 13.96 -9.62
N SER A 201 -3.84 13.59 -8.42
CA SER A 201 -4.13 14.55 -7.37
C SER A 201 -2.88 15.33 -6.92
N VAL A 202 -1.74 14.65 -6.80
CA VAL A 202 -0.45 15.31 -6.49
C VAL A 202 0.00 16.24 -7.62
N VAL A 203 -0.10 15.80 -8.88
CA VAL A 203 0.26 16.64 -10.04
C VAL A 203 -0.62 17.89 -10.10
N LEU A 204 -1.92 17.74 -9.86
CA LEU A 204 -2.86 18.86 -9.85
C LEU A 204 -2.63 19.80 -8.65
N ALA A 205 -2.24 19.28 -7.48
CA ALA A 205 -1.87 20.10 -6.33
C ALA A 205 -0.62 20.95 -6.62
N VAL A 206 0.43 20.37 -7.19
CA VAL A 206 1.64 21.11 -7.64
C VAL A 206 1.29 22.13 -8.71
N ARG A 207 0.36 21.80 -9.62
CA ARG A 207 -0.11 22.73 -10.66
C ARG A 207 -0.96 23.87 -10.11
N ALA A 208 -1.66 23.67 -9.00
CA ALA A 208 -2.41 24.71 -8.30
C ALA A 208 -1.48 25.73 -7.62
N GLY A 209 -0.32 25.29 -7.13
CA GLY A 209 0.72 26.18 -6.63
C GLY A 209 1.86 25.40 -5.97
N LEU A 210 3.06 25.98 -5.99
CA LEU A 210 4.25 25.37 -5.38
C LEU A 210 4.02 25.02 -3.91
N TRP A 211 3.51 25.96 -3.12
CA TRP A 211 3.26 25.75 -1.69
C TRP A 211 2.18 24.71 -1.41
N ALA A 212 1.15 24.58 -2.26
CA ALA A 212 0.18 23.50 -2.16
C ALA A 212 0.84 22.12 -2.40
N GLY A 213 1.66 22.02 -3.44
CA GLY A 213 2.46 20.82 -3.69
C GLY A 213 3.41 20.48 -2.54
N LEU A 214 4.15 21.47 -2.04
CA LEU A 214 5.08 21.29 -0.91
C LEU A 214 4.35 20.89 0.36
N PHE A 215 3.20 21.50 0.68
CA PHE A 215 2.43 21.14 1.86
C PHE A 215 2.02 19.67 1.81
N LEU A 216 1.40 19.22 0.70
CA LEU A 216 1.00 17.81 0.56
C LEU A 216 2.19 16.85 0.68
N VAL A 217 3.28 17.12 -0.05
CA VAL A 217 4.46 16.24 -0.07
C VAL A 217 5.13 16.19 1.29
N LEU A 218 5.34 17.32 1.96
CA LEU A 218 5.97 17.39 3.28
C LEU A 218 5.09 16.72 4.34
N ALA A 219 3.78 17.00 4.34
CA ALA A 219 2.85 16.42 5.31
C ALA A 219 2.81 14.89 5.21
N VAL A 220 2.64 14.34 4.01
CA VAL A 220 2.60 12.88 3.82
C VAL A 220 3.98 12.25 4.08
N SER A 221 5.07 12.91 3.72
CA SER A 221 6.42 12.39 4.01
C SER A 221 6.73 12.37 5.50
N LEU A 222 6.27 13.38 6.26
CA LEU A 222 6.44 13.42 7.71
C LEU A 222 5.50 12.43 8.42
N TYR A 223 4.32 12.19 7.83
CA TYR A 223 3.46 11.08 8.23
C TYR A 223 4.16 9.73 8.10
N ASP A 224 4.75 9.44 6.93
CA ASP A 224 5.45 8.19 6.66
C ASP A 224 6.67 8.04 7.56
N ALA A 225 7.44 9.12 7.76
CA ALA A 225 8.60 9.13 8.63
C ALA A 225 8.21 8.86 10.10
N GLY A 226 7.19 9.54 10.62
CA GLY A 226 6.69 9.32 11.98
C GLY A 226 6.15 7.90 12.16
N SER A 227 5.37 7.43 11.18
CA SER A 227 4.80 6.07 11.20
C SER A 227 5.88 5.00 11.16
N PHE A 228 6.96 5.22 10.41
CA PHE A 228 8.08 4.30 10.35
C PHE A 228 8.95 4.36 11.62
N LEU A 229 9.30 5.55 12.10
CA LEU A 229 10.21 5.73 13.24
C LEU A 229 9.63 5.19 14.55
N LEU A 230 8.36 5.44 14.82
CA LEU A 230 7.71 4.93 16.04
C LEU A 230 7.05 3.57 15.85
N GLY A 231 6.56 3.24 14.65
CA GLY A 231 5.98 1.91 14.37
C GLY A 231 7.00 0.77 14.38
N ALA A 232 8.29 1.10 14.36
CA ALA A 232 9.42 0.20 14.33
C ALA A 232 9.53 -0.74 15.56
N ASP A 233 9.46 -0.15 16.75
CA ASP A 233 9.63 -0.83 18.03
C ASP A 233 8.36 -0.71 18.90
N ALA A 234 7.23 -0.41 18.26
CA ALA A 234 5.97 -0.12 18.93
C ALA A 234 5.38 -1.33 19.64
N SER A 235 4.79 -1.08 20.82
CA SER A 235 4.04 -2.09 21.57
C SER A 235 2.65 -2.34 20.99
N SER A 236 2.12 -1.35 20.26
CA SER A 236 0.80 -1.36 19.63
C SER A 236 0.87 -0.92 18.17
N ARG A 237 -0.03 -1.45 17.33
CA ARG A 237 -0.08 -1.13 15.89
C ARG A 237 -0.46 0.33 15.59
N TRP A 238 -0.89 1.08 16.60
CA TRP A 238 -1.37 2.47 16.46
C TRP A 238 -0.30 3.52 16.76
N GLU A 239 0.77 3.19 17.47
CA GLU A 239 1.84 4.14 17.81
C GLU A 239 2.47 4.76 16.55
N GLY A 240 2.68 3.96 15.49
CA GLY A 240 3.16 4.45 14.20
C GLY A 240 2.22 5.50 13.58
N PRO A 241 0.98 5.14 13.19
CA PRO A 241 0.05 6.09 12.60
C PRO A 241 -0.17 7.37 13.43
N VAL A 242 -0.23 7.27 14.76
CA VAL A 242 -0.38 8.43 15.66
C VAL A 242 0.85 9.34 15.60
N ALA A 243 2.06 8.78 15.59
CA ALA A 243 3.28 9.57 15.40
C ALA A 243 3.31 10.26 14.04
N GLY A 244 2.87 9.57 12.99
CA GLY A 244 2.71 10.15 11.67
C GLY A 244 1.74 11.33 11.65
N MET A 245 0.59 11.20 12.33
CA MET A 245 -0.39 12.28 12.47
C MET A 245 0.21 13.53 13.12
N LEU A 246 1.01 13.37 14.18
CA LEU A 246 1.73 14.49 14.81
C LEU A 246 2.71 15.16 13.84
N GLY A 247 3.38 14.39 12.98
CA GLY A 247 4.18 14.93 11.87
C GLY A 247 3.37 15.82 10.94
N VAL A 248 2.20 15.35 10.48
CA VAL A 248 1.30 16.16 9.63
C VAL A 248 0.92 17.47 10.32
N LEU A 249 0.57 17.42 11.60
CA LEU A 249 0.19 18.61 12.37
C LEU A 249 1.36 19.61 12.50
N GLY A 250 2.60 19.14 12.62
CA GLY A 250 3.79 20.00 12.62
C GLY A 250 3.98 20.77 11.30
N VAL A 251 3.81 20.11 10.16
CA VAL A 251 3.84 20.76 8.84
C VAL A 251 2.67 21.74 8.71
N THR A 252 1.47 21.32 9.14
CA THR A 252 0.25 22.13 9.11
C THR A 252 0.41 23.41 9.90
N PHE A 253 0.93 23.33 11.13
CA PHE A 253 1.21 24.49 11.97
C PHE A 253 2.16 25.48 11.28
N THR A 254 3.19 24.97 10.61
CA THR A 254 4.14 25.80 9.86
C THR A 254 3.44 26.55 8.73
N ILE A 255 2.64 25.86 7.90
CA ILE A 255 1.88 26.48 6.81
C ILE A 255 0.85 27.49 7.36
N ALA A 256 0.12 27.13 8.42
CA ALA A 256 -0.86 27.99 9.06
C ALA A 256 -0.25 29.23 9.74
N THR A 257 1.04 29.21 10.06
CA THR A 257 1.74 30.35 10.65
C THR A 257 2.25 31.31 9.56
N PHE A 258 2.83 30.77 8.48
CA PHE A 258 3.41 31.59 7.42
C PHE A 258 2.43 32.04 6.34
N HIS A 259 1.24 31.42 6.26
CA HIS A 259 0.19 31.75 5.29
C HIS A 259 0.68 31.83 3.83
N PRO A 260 1.47 30.84 3.35
CA PRO A 260 1.88 30.89 1.95
C PRO A 260 0.65 30.72 1.04
N PRO A 261 0.52 31.50 -0.04
CA PRO A 261 -0.57 31.33 -0.99
C PRO A 261 -0.61 29.87 -1.52
N PRO A 262 -1.79 29.22 -1.62
CA PRO A 262 -3.13 29.79 -1.53
C PRO A 262 -3.79 29.66 -0.14
N PHE A 263 -3.02 29.53 0.95
CA PHE A 263 -3.59 29.21 2.26
C PHE A 263 -3.71 30.42 3.19
N SER A 264 -4.94 30.63 3.68
CA SER A 264 -5.24 31.31 4.93
C SER A 264 -5.02 30.41 6.16
N ASN A 265 -5.11 30.98 7.37
CA ASN A 265 -4.92 30.22 8.62
C ASN A 265 -5.90 29.05 8.72
N ALA A 266 -7.18 29.34 8.49
CA ALA A 266 -8.26 28.37 8.59
C ALA A 266 -8.14 27.30 7.50
N SER A 267 -7.87 27.69 6.26
CA SER A 267 -7.74 26.73 5.15
C SER A 267 -6.53 25.80 5.32
N ALA A 268 -5.41 26.30 5.85
CA ALA A 268 -4.25 25.48 6.19
C ALA A 268 -4.60 24.41 7.24
N TRP A 269 -5.28 24.78 8.33
CA TRP A 269 -5.71 23.85 9.35
C TRP A 269 -6.70 22.81 8.85
N ILE A 270 -7.72 23.24 8.08
CA ILE A 270 -8.70 22.32 7.48
C ILE A 270 -8.00 21.31 6.58
N ALA A 271 -7.13 21.78 5.66
CA ALA A 271 -6.39 20.91 4.75
C ALA A 271 -5.44 19.96 5.51
N GLY A 272 -4.75 20.45 6.54
CA GLY A 272 -3.83 19.67 7.37
C GLY A 272 -4.52 18.59 8.19
N VAL A 273 -5.65 18.90 8.83
CA VAL A 273 -6.48 17.90 9.54
C VAL A 273 -7.03 16.88 8.56
N ALA A 274 -7.44 17.31 7.36
CA ALA A 274 -7.92 16.41 6.33
C ALA A 274 -6.82 15.42 5.88
N ILE A 275 -5.59 15.89 5.64
CA ILE A 275 -4.43 15.00 5.37
C ILE A 275 -4.18 14.06 6.56
N CYS A 276 -4.19 14.59 7.78
CA CYS A 276 -3.89 13.86 9.01
C CYS A 276 -4.79 12.62 9.17
N LEU A 277 -6.08 12.75 8.88
CA LEU A 277 -7.04 11.65 8.90
C LEU A 277 -6.96 10.78 7.64
N ALA A 278 -6.69 11.38 6.48
CA ALA A 278 -6.69 10.66 5.21
C ALA A 278 -5.47 9.75 5.01
N CYS A 279 -4.30 10.07 5.58
CA CYS A 279 -3.10 9.23 5.48
C CYS A 279 -3.31 7.77 5.96
N PRO A 280 -3.74 7.50 7.21
CA PRO A 280 -3.96 6.13 7.68
C PRO A 280 -5.09 5.43 6.92
N LEU A 281 -6.15 6.16 6.57
CA LEU A 281 -7.25 5.64 5.76
C LEU A 281 -6.78 5.23 4.36
N GLY A 282 -5.85 5.99 3.76
CA GLY A 282 -5.21 5.66 2.49
C GLY A 282 -4.42 4.36 2.56
N GLN A 283 -3.67 4.14 3.64
CA GLN A 283 -2.94 2.88 3.87
C GLN A 283 -3.89 1.68 4.00
N TRP A 284 -5.01 1.82 4.70
CA TRP A 284 -6.04 0.78 4.78
C TRP A 284 -6.70 0.52 3.44
N LEU A 285 -7.00 1.58 2.69
CA LEU A 285 -7.57 1.48 1.34
C LEU A 285 -6.63 0.69 0.43
N GLY A 286 -5.33 1.03 0.43
CA GLY A 286 -4.32 0.31 -0.32
C GLY A 286 -4.25 -1.18 0.03
N SER A 287 -4.30 -1.52 1.32
CA SER A 287 -4.35 -2.93 1.78
C SER A 287 -5.63 -3.66 1.36
N SER A 288 -6.79 -2.98 1.34
CA SER A 288 -8.09 -3.60 1.02
C SER A 288 -8.25 -4.00 -0.45
N PHE A 289 -7.46 -3.40 -1.35
CA PHE A 289 -7.48 -3.68 -2.79
C PHE A 289 -6.44 -4.70 -3.24
N LEU A 290 -5.65 -5.23 -2.31
CA LEU A 290 -4.73 -6.34 -2.55
C LEU A 290 -5.40 -7.66 -2.13
N PRO A 291 -4.97 -8.81 -2.70
CA PRO A 291 -5.49 -10.12 -2.31
C PRO A 291 -5.32 -10.41 -0.82
N ALA A 292 -4.18 -9.99 -0.26
CA ALA A 292 -3.88 -10.06 1.16
C ALA A 292 -3.13 -8.79 1.60
N ALA A 293 -3.28 -8.39 2.87
CA ALA A 293 -2.65 -7.19 3.41
C ALA A 293 -1.12 -7.22 3.36
N ASP A 294 -0.50 -8.40 3.36
CA ASP A 294 0.94 -8.61 3.25
C ASP A 294 1.43 -8.85 1.80
N SER A 295 0.53 -8.75 0.81
CA SER A 295 0.87 -8.91 -0.60
C SER A 295 1.98 -7.96 -1.03
N ARG A 296 2.97 -8.49 -1.76
CA ARG A 296 4.16 -7.74 -2.18
C ARG A 296 3.85 -6.71 -3.28
N ALA A 297 3.55 -5.49 -2.86
CA ALA A 297 3.31 -4.34 -3.73
C ALA A 297 4.11 -3.09 -3.27
N PRO A 298 5.46 -3.11 -3.30
CA PRO A 298 6.29 -2.06 -2.72
C PRO A 298 6.05 -0.65 -3.30
N ALA A 299 5.71 -0.51 -4.59
CA ALA A 299 5.41 0.79 -5.18
C ALA A 299 4.06 1.33 -4.66
N LEU A 300 3.04 0.47 -4.55
CA LEU A 300 1.76 0.86 -3.96
C LEU A 300 1.94 1.30 -2.50
N ARG A 301 2.75 0.56 -1.73
CA ARG A 301 3.10 0.90 -0.33
C ARG A 301 3.90 2.21 -0.15
N ARG A 302 4.34 2.84 -1.24
CA ARG A 302 4.99 4.16 -1.20
C ARG A 302 4.03 5.30 -1.53
N ILE A 303 2.87 4.98 -2.06
CA ILE A 303 1.84 5.94 -2.46
C ILE A 303 0.51 5.70 -1.76
N ASP A 304 0.43 4.75 -0.82
CA ASP A 304 -0.82 4.33 -0.17
C ASP A 304 -1.40 5.44 0.72
N ALA A 305 -0.58 6.14 1.49
CA ALA A 305 -1.00 7.35 2.20
C ALA A 305 -1.55 8.44 1.26
N TYR A 306 -1.00 8.55 0.04
CA TYR A 306 -1.47 9.50 -0.97
C TYR A 306 -2.79 9.10 -1.63
N LEU A 307 -3.23 7.83 -1.55
CA LEU A 307 -4.47 7.35 -2.18
C LEU A 307 -5.70 8.15 -1.73
N LEU A 308 -5.73 8.55 -0.46
CA LEU A 308 -6.79 9.38 0.07
C LEU A 308 -6.32 10.79 0.42
N ALA A 309 -5.10 10.95 0.95
CA ALA A 309 -4.60 12.27 1.35
C ALA A 309 -4.52 13.25 0.16
N ALA A 310 -4.04 12.81 -1.00
CA ALA A 310 -3.89 13.68 -2.16
C ALA A 310 -5.22 14.18 -2.75
N PRO A 311 -6.22 13.33 -3.06
CA PRO A 311 -7.49 13.81 -3.59
C PRO A 311 -8.28 14.66 -2.59
N VAL A 312 -8.27 14.29 -1.30
CA VAL A 312 -8.92 15.08 -0.25
C VAL A 312 -8.27 16.46 -0.14
N PHE A 313 -6.94 16.51 -0.09
CA PHE A 313 -6.19 17.77 -0.06
C PHE A 313 -6.44 18.62 -1.30
N LEU A 314 -6.44 18.02 -2.49
CA LEU A 314 -6.75 18.74 -3.72
C LEU A 314 -8.15 19.36 -3.68
N GLY A 315 -9.13 18.63 -3.15
CA GLY A 315 -10.47 19.16 -2.88
C GLY A 315 -10.43 20.37 -1.95
N CYS A 316 -9.66 20.31 -0.86
CA CYS A 316 -9.45 21.46 0.02
C CYS A 316 -8.85 22.66 -0.71
N VAL A 317 -7.82 22.46 -1.54
CA VAL A 317 -7.17 23.54 -2.30
C VAL A 317 -8.12 24.19 -3.29
N TRP A 318 -9.06 23.45 -3.88
CA TRP A 318 -10.01 24.00 -4.85
C TRP A 318 -11.26 24.62 -4.23
N LEU A 319 -11.70 24.12 -3.07
CA LEU A 319 -12.97 24.50 -2.46
C LEU A 319 -12.81 25.55 -1.35
N LEU A 320 -11.65 25.61 -0.69
CA LEU A 320 -11.44 26.55 0.41
C LEU A 320 -10.99 27.91 -0.12
N PRO A 321 -11.51 29.01 0.42
CA PRO A 321 -11.03 30.34 0.09
C PRO A 321 -9.60 30.53 0.63
N GLY A 322 -8.74 31.10 -0.21
CA GLY A 322 -7.39 31.53 0.14
C GLY A 322 -7.35 32.83 0.90
#